data_AF-A0A2U1LP17-F1
#
_entry.id   AF-A0A2U1LP17-F1
#
_cell.length_a   1.000
_cell.length_b   1.000
_cell.length_c   1.000
_cell.angle_alpha   90.00
_cell.angle_beta   90.00
_cell.angle_gamma   90.00
#
_symmetry.space_group_name_H-M   'P 1'
#
loop_
_entity.id
_entity.type
_entity.pdbx_description
1 polymer ?
#
loop_
_entity_poly.entity_id
_entity_poly.type
_entity_poly.pdbx_seq_one_letter_code
_entity_poly.pdbx_strand_id
1 'polypeptide(L)'
;MVARPNIDHLKEVCGSNQLQHCFKYLFVKEWRENEDLIRYIGEKCANLEASIERRAQLMQEGQSFGPFHDVAPDTVECMAVTQQREQHMLVALRGVLELAREGITEKEHHVVECMAVTQQREQHMLVALRGVLELAREGITEKEHHVGLMDLKGSCISNALLVSVLIVVLAVYRSVAGTE
;
A
#
# COMPACT_ATOMS: atom_id res chain seq x y z
N MET A 1 30.78 2.06 8.86
CA MET A 1 29.51 2.54 8.27
C MET A 1 28.76 3.33 9.35
N VAL A 2 28.21 4.49 9.02
CA VAL A 2 27.39 5.27 9.95
C VAL A 2 26.07 4.53 10.15
N ALA A 3 25.71 4.21 11.39
CA ALA A 3 24.42 3.58 11.71
C ALA A 3 23.26 4.45 11.25
N ARG A 4 22.23 3.85 10.62
CA ARG A 4 21.05 4.57 10.14
C ARG A 4 19.83 3.99 10.85
N PRO A 5 19.63 4.31 12.13
CA PRO A 5 18.68 3.61 13.00
C PRO A 5 17.26 3.53 12.42
N ASN A 6 16.79 4.60 11.76
CA ASN A 6 15.45 4.59 11.14
C ASN A 6 15.34 3.66 9.93
N ILE A 7 16.39 3.56 9.12
CA ILE A 7 16.41 2.66 7.95
C ILE A 7 16.62 1.21 8.40
N ASP A 8 17.51 1.01 9.37
CA ASP A 8 17.80 -0.32 9.91
C ASP A 8 16.54 -0.90 10.59
N HIS A 9 15.83 -0.08 11.37
CA HIS A 9 14.52 -0.44 11.88
C HIS A 9 13.50 -0.74 10.77
N LEU A 10 13.42 0.10 9.72
CA LEU A 10 12.48 -0.13 8.62
C LEU A 10 12.75 -1.46 7.90
N LYS A 11 14.03 -1.84 7.74
CA LYS A 11 14.44 -3.15 7.20
C LYS A 11 13.96 -4.30 8.08
N GLU A 12 14.10 -4.18 9.41
CA GLU A 12 13.59 -5.17 10.36
C GLU A 12 12.07 -5.32 10.26
N VAL A 13 11.32 -4.20 10.31
CA VAL A 13 9.85 -4.25 10.29
C VAL A 13 9.30 -4.74 8.94
N CYS A 14 9.95 -4.38 7.82
CA CYS A 14 9.53 -4.87 6.51
C CYS A 14 10.08 -6.26 6.15
N GLY A 15 11.02 -6.80 6.95
CA GLY A 15 11.65 -8.10 6.70
C GLY A 15 12.54 -8.15 5.45
N SER A 16 13.09 -7.01 5.01
CA SER A 16 13.89 -6.94 3.78
C SER A 16 15.03 -5.93 3.89
N ASN A 17 16.24 -6.37 3.54
CA ASN A 17 17.41 -5.49 3.46
C ASN A 17 17.42 -4.57 2.22
N GLN A 18 16.51 -4.79 1.26
CA GLN A 18 16.36 -3.96 0.07
C GLN A 18 15.57 -2.68 0.38
N LEU A 19 16.19 -1.52 0.12
CA LEU A 19 15.59 -0.20 0.39
C LEU A 19 14.28 0.04 -0.39
N GLN A 20 14.17 -0.51 -1.61
CA GLN A 20 12.94 -0.41 -2.40
C GLN A 20 11.73 -1.05 -1.68
N HIS A 21 11.92 -2.20 -1.04
CA HIS A 21 10.88 -2.86 -0.26
C HIS A 21 10.57 -2.09 1.02
N CYS A 22 11.59 -1.53 1.67
CA CYS A 22 11.44 -0.68 2.85
C CYS A 22 10.54 0.53 2.55
N PHE A 23 10.82 1.26 1.46
CA PHE A 23 10.02 2.43 1.07
C PHE A 23 8.61 2.04 0.61
N LYS A 24 8.46 0.96 -0.16
CA LYS A 24 7.13 0.44 -0.55
C LYS A 24 6.29 0.08 0.68
N TYR A 25 6.90 -0.60 1.66
CA TYR A 25 6.24 -0.93 2.93
C TYR A 25 5.78 0.33 3.67
N LEU A 26 6.63 1.35 3.76
CA LEU A 26 6.28 2.62 4.41
C LEU A 26 5.08 3.30 3.74
N PHE A 27 5.08 3.40 2.41
CA PHE A 27 3.96 3.99 1.66
C PHE A 27 2.64 3.23 1.88
N VAL A 28 2.67 1.89 1.81
CA VAL A 28 1.48 1.06 2.05
C VAL A 28 0.99 1.16 3.50
N LYS A 29 1.92 1.30 4.46
CA LYS A 29 1.58 1.48 5.88
C LYS A 29 0.88 2.83 6.10
N GLU A 30 1.47 3.92 5.65
CA GLU A 30 0.89 5.27 5.77
C GLU A 30 -0.42 5.41 5.01
N TRP A 31 -0.58 4.70 3.89
CA TRP A 31 -1.84 4.58 3.17
C TRP A 31 -2.95 4.03 4.06
N ARG A 32 -2.69 2.86 4.67
CA ARG A 32 -3.65 2.20 5.56
C ARG A 32 -3.98 3.05 6.79
N GLU A 33 -2.98 3.71 7.37
CA GLU A 33 -3.18 4.62 8.50
C GLU A 33 -4.11 5.79 8.13
N ASN A 34 -4.00 6.32 6.91
CA ASN A 34 -4.93 7.34 6.39
C ASN A 34 -6.35 6.79 6.19
N GLU A 35 -6.51 5.57 5.67
CA GLU A 35 -7.83 4.92 5.56
C GLU A 35 -8.49 4.72 6.93
N ASP A 36 -7.72 4.27 7.92
CA ASP A 36 -8.19 4.09 9.29
C ASP A 36 -8.61 5.42 9.94
N LEU A 37 -7.84 6.50 9.69
CA LEU A 37 -8.18 7.84 10.14
C LEU A 37 -9.50 8.34 9.51
N ILE A 38 -9.66 8.17 8.20
CA ILE A 38 -10.88 8.55 7.48
C ILE A 38 -12.10 7.80 8.04
N ARG A 39 -11.97 6.50 8.25
CA ARG A 39 -13.03 5.67 8.84
C ARG A 39 -13.40 6.17 10.23
N TYR A 40 -12.40 6.41 11.09
CA TYR A 40 -12.62 6.90 12.44
C TYR A 40 -13.31 8.28 12.47
N ILE A 41 -12.82 9.24 11.70
CA ILE A 41 -13.41 10.59 11.62
C ILE A 41 -14.83 10.52 11.04
N GLY A 42 -15.04 9.72 10.00
CA GLY A 42 -16.36 9.50 9.41
C GLY A 42 -17.38 8.98 10.43
N GLU A 43 -17.00 8.01 11.26
CA GLU A 43 -17.83 7.50 12.35
C GLU A 43 -18.13 8.57 13.40
N LYS A 44 -17.13 9.40 13.77
CA LYS A 44 -17.34 10.51 14.70
C LYS A 44 -18.29 11.57 14.14
N CYS A 45 -18.20 11.91 12.85
CA CYS A 45 -19.14 12.80 12.19
C CYS A 45 -20.58 12.26 12.25
N ALA A 46 -20.79 10.99 11.88
CA ALA A 46 -22.11 10.36 11.91
C ALA A 46 -22.73 10.37 13.32
N ASN A 47 -21.91 10.10 14.35
CA ASN A 47 -22.36 10.16 15.74
C ASN A 47 -22.75 11.57 16.18
N LEU A 48 -21.98 12.60 15.78
CA LEU A 48 -22.31 14.00 16.08
C LEU A 48 -23.59 14.43 15.36
N GLU A 49 -23.77 14.05 14.10
CA GLU A 49 -24.99 14.33 13.33
C GLU A 49 -26.23 13.76 14.03
N ALA A 50 -26.18 12.50 14.44
CA ALA A 50 -27.28 11.86 15.17
C ALA A 50 -27.55 12.52 16.54
N SER A 51 -26.50 12.96 17.25
CA SER A 51 -26.64 13.70 18.52
C SER A 51 -27.31 15.07 18.31
N ILE A 52 -26.89 15.80 17.29
CA ILE A 52 -27.43 17.11 16.92
C ILE A 52 -28.90 16.98 16.51
N GLU A 53 -29.24 15.99 15.69
CA GLU A 53 -30.63 15.75 15.27
C GLU A 53 -31.52 15.40 16.46
N ARG A 54 -31.08 14.48 17.33
CA ARG A 54 -31.82 14.12 18.55
C ARG A 54 -32.02 15.33 19.46
N ARG A 55 -30.99 16.17 19.64
CA ARG A 55 -31.09 17.35 20.48
C ARG A 55 -32.01 18.41 19.88
N ALA A 56 -32.05 18.55 18.56
CA ALA A 56 -33.02 19.41 17.89
C ALA A 56 -34.47 19.00 18.18
N GLN A 57 -34.77 17.69 18.17
CA GLN A 57 -36.08 17.16 18.54
C GLN A 57 -36.42 17.47 20.01
N LEU A 58 -35.48 17.22 20.93
CA LEU A 58 -35.67 17.52 22.35
C LEU A 58 -35.88 19.03 22.62
N MET A 59 -35.17 19.91 21.91
CA MET A 59 -35.38 21.35 22.03
C MET A 59 -36.77 21.75 21.54
N GLN A 60 -37.26 21.16 20.44
CA GLN A 60 -38.61 21.41 19.92
C GLN A 60 -39.69 20.94 20.92
N GLU A 61 -39.52 19.76 21.51
CA GLU A 61 -40.39 19.27 22.58
C GLU A 61 -40.33 20.18 23.81
N GLY A 62 -39.14 20.59 24.23
CA GLY A 62 -38.90 21.52 25.34
C GLY A 62 -39.63 22.87 25.16
N GLN A 63 -39.60 23.40 23.93
CA GLN A 63 -40.32 24.64 23.59
C GLN A 63 -41.85 24.48 23.63
N SER A 64 -42.37 23.27 23.42
CA SER A 64 -43.81 23.00 23.43
C SER A 64 -44.46 23.11 24.81
N PHE A 65 -43.68 23.01 25.90
CA PHE A 65 -44.20 23.18 27.27
C PHE A 65 -44.62 24.62 27.61
N GLY A 66 -44.26 25.59 26.77
CA GLY A 66 -44.63 27.00 26.92
C GLY A 66 -43.83 27.76 28.00
N PRO A 67 -44.01 29.08 28.10
CA PRO A 67 -43.17 29.96 28.92
C PRO A 67 -43.45 29.86 30.43
N PHE A 68 -44.50 29.14 30.83
CA PHE A 68 -44.92 29.00 32.23
C PHE A 68 -44.31 27.76 32.92
N HIS A 69 -43.40 27.06 32.24
CA HIS A 69 -42.69 25.91 32.80
C HIS A 69 -41.31 26.36 33.32
N ASP A 70 -41.14 26.38 34.64
CA ASP A 70 -40.03 27.07 35.33
C ASP A 70 -38.60 26.65 34.94
N VAL A 71 -38.41 25.46 34.36
CA VAL A 71 -37.07 24.90 34.04
C VAL A 71 -36.87 24.63 32.54
N ALA A 72 -37.94 24.61 31.75
CA ALA A 72 -37.86 24.18 30.35
C ALA A 72 -37.13 25.18 29.44
N PRO A 73 -37.37 26.51 29.53
CA PRO A 73 -36.67 27.50 28.71
C PRO A 73 -35.15 27.51 28.94
N ASP A 74 -34.70 27.54 30.20
CA ASP A 74 -33.26 27.57 30.56
C ASP A 74 -32.52 26.31 30.07
N THR A 75 -33.19 25.15 30.15
CA THR A 75 -32.65 23.88 29.67
C THR A 75 -32.50 23.88 28.15
N VAL A 76 -33.48 24.43 27.42
CA VAL A 76 -33.43 24.57 25.95
C VAL A 76 -32.28 25.49 25.53
N GLU A 77 -32.05 26.60 26.24
CA GLU A 77 -30.93 27.51 25.96
C GLU A 77 -29.57 26.82 26.15
N CYS A 78 -29.38 26.09 27.26
CA CYS A 78 -28.16 25.31 27.50
C CYS A 78 -27.91 24.24 26.41
N MET A 79 -28.98 23.60 25.95
CA MET A 79 -28.92 22.64 24.85
C MET A 79 -28.51 23.31 23.53
N ALA A 80 -29.02 24.51 23.24
CA ALA A 80 -28.67 25.27 22.05
C ALA A 80 -27.18 25.64 22.02
N VAL A 81 -26.63 26.10 23.15
CA VAL A 81 -25.18 26.40 23.27
C VAL A 81 -24.33 25.15 23.02
N THR A 82 -24.73 24.02 23.60
CA THR A 82 -24.02 22.73 23.40
C THR A 82 -24.11 22.28 21.94
N GLN A 83 -25.27 22.46 21.31
CA GLN A 83 -25.50 22.12 19.91
C GLN A 83 -24.65 22.97 18.96
N GLN A 84 -24.54 24.28 19.20
CA GLN A 84 -23.69 25.17 18.41
C GLN A 84 -22.22 24.70 18.44
N ARG A 85 -21.72 24.31 19.61
CA ARG A 85 -20.35 23.80 19.74
C ARG A 85 -20.16 22.49 18.97
N GLU A 86 -21.12 21.56 19.05
CA GLU A 86 -21.06 20.30 18.32
C GLU A 86 -21.15 20.48 16.80
N GLN A 87 -21.93 21.45 16.33
CA GLN A 87 -21.96 21.83 14.91
C GLN A 87 -20.61 22.37 14.44
N HIS A 88 -19.95 23.22 15.23
CA HIS A 88 -18.59 23.69 14.90
C HIS A 88 -17.58 22.54 14.87
N MET A 89 -17.65 21.59 15.81
CA MET A 89 -16.81 20.39 15.77
C MET A 89 -17.07 19.54 14.52
N LEU A 90 -18.33 19.37 14.13
CA LEU A 90 -18.70 18.63 12.92
C LEU A 90 -18.11 19.28 11.66
N VAL A 91 -18.18 20.60 11.54
CA VAL A 91 -17.58 21.34 10.41
C VAL A 91 -16.07 21.12 10.37
N ALA A 92 -15.38 21.22 11.51
CA ALA A 92 -13.94 21.00 11.58
C ALA A 92 -13.55 19.57 11.18
N LEU A 93 -14.27 18.56 11.69
CA LEU A 93 -14.02 17.15 11.36
C LEU A 93 -14.27 16.84 9.88
N ARG A 94 -15.30 17.45 9.27
CA ARG A 94 -15.54 17.34 7.82
C ARG A 94 -14.38 17.92 7.00
N GLY A 95 -13.84 19.07 7.42
CA GLY A 95 -12.65 19.64 6.77
C GLY A 95 -11.43 18.72 6.87
N VAL A 96 -11.19 18.09 8.02
CA VAL A 96 -10.11 17.08 8.16
C VAL A 96 -10.36 15.86 7.27
N LEU A 97 -11.61 15.41 7.17
CA LEU A 97 -11.99 14.27 6.33
C LEU A 97 -11.75 14.54 4.84
N GLU A 98 -12.05 15.76 4.37
CA GLU A 98 -11.76 16.20 3.01
C GLU A 98 -10.26 16.20 2.73
N LEU A 99 -9.46 16.82 3.59
CA LEU A 99 -8.00 16.82 3.47
C LEU A 99 -7.41 15.41 3.46
N ALA A 100 -7.93 14.51 4.31
CA ALA A 100 -7.46 13.13 4.34
C ALA A 100 -7.79 12.37 3.04
N ARG A 101 -8.94 12.63 2.43
CA ARG A 101 -9.34 12.04 1.13
C ARG A 101 -8.51 12.59 -0.03
N GLU A 102 -8.21 13.88 -0.02
CA GLU A 102 -7.27 14.49 -0.99
C GLU A 102 -5.88 13.85 -0.88
N GLY A 103 -5.36 13.69 0.35
CA GLY A 103 -4.08 13.02 0.58
C GLY A 103 -4.06 11.54 0.18
N ILE A 104 -5.20 10.84 0.22
CA ILE A 104 -5.35 9.52 -0.38
C ILE A 104 -5.21 9.63 -1.91
N THR A 105 -5.95 10.52 -2.56
CA THR A 105 -5.88 10.68 -4.02
C THR A 105 -4.46 11.00 -4.51
N GLU A 106 -3.74 11.86 -3.78
CA GLU A 106 -2.32 12.17 -4.04
C GLU A 106 -1.42 10.94 -3.86
N LYS A 107 -1.60 10.19 -2.77
CA LYS A 107 -0.82 8.98 -2.51
C LYS A 107 -1.12 7.85 -3.50
N GLU A 108 -2.33 7.73 -4.08
CA GLU A 108 -2.62 6.74 -5.13
C GLU A 108 -1.74 6.98 -6.34
N HIS A 109 -1.60 8.25 -6.74
CA HIS A 109 -0.76 8.63 -7.86
C HIS A 109 0.70 8.23 -7.62
N HIS A 110 1.22 8.49 -6.42
CA HIS A 110 2.61 8.14 -6.07
C HIS A 110 2.84 6.64 -5.91
N VAL A 111 1.87 5.90 -5.37
CA VAL A 111 1.95 4.44 -5.25
C VAL A 111 1.88 3.80 -6.64
N VAL A 112 1.00 4.25 -7.52
CA VAL A 112 0.94 3.76 -8.91
C VAL A 112 2.23 4.05 -9.65
N GLU A 113 2.81 5.24 -9.50
CA GLU A 113 4.08 5.59 -10.13
C GLU A 113 5.26 4.74 -9.59
N CYS A 114 5.37 4.57 -8.27
CA CYS A 114 6.38 3.70 -7.67
C CYS A 114 6.19 2.21 -8.03
N MET A 115 4.94 1.73 -8.09
CA MET A 115 4.64 0.36 -8.51
C MET A 115 4.85 0.16 -10.01
N ALA A 116 4.56 1.16 -10.85
CA ALA A 116 4.79 1.08 -12.30
C ALA A 116 6.28 0.98 -12.63
N VAL A 117 7.13 1.76 -11.96
CA VAL A 117 8.59 1.71 -12.17
C VAL A 117 9.18 0.37 -11.70
N THR A 118 8.66 -0.20 -10.61
CA THR A 118 9.12 -1.51 -10.10
C THR A 118 8.62 -2.66 -10.97
N GLN A 119 7.35 -2.64 -11.40
CA GLN A 119 6.78 -3.63 -12.30
C GLN A 119 7.40 -3.60 -13.70
N GLN A 120 7.76 -2.42 -14.21
CA GLN A 120 8.47 -2.30 -15.47
C GLN A 120 9.89 -2.89 -15.41
N ARG A 121 10.59 -2.74 -14.28
CA ARG A 121 11.90 -3.40 -14.07
C ARG A 121 11.78 -4.92 -14.00
N GLU A 122 10.78 -5.44 -13.32
CA GLU A 122 10.50 -6.88 -13.27
C GLU A 122 10.12 -7.44 -14.65
N GLN A 123 9.29 -6.74 -15.41
CA GLN A 123 8.93 -7.11 -16.77
C GLN A 123 10.13 -7.07 -17.72
N HIS A 124 10.98 -6.05 -17.63
CA HIS A 124 12.22 -5.97 -18.43
C HIS A 124 13.17 -7.13 -18.10
N MET A 125 13.26 -7.53 -16.83
CA MET A 125 14.07 -8.67 -16.39
C MET A 125 13.52 -10.01 -16.91
N LEU A 126 12.20 -10.19 -16.90
CA LEU A 126 11.55 -11.38 -17.48
C LEU A 126 11.72 -11.46 -19.00
N VAL A 127 11.66 -10.32 -19.71
CA VAL A 127 11.94 -10.25 -21.15
C VAL A 127 13.40 -10.61 -21.44
N ALA A 128 14.34 -10.10 -20.65
CA ALA A 128 15.76 -10.45 -20.79
C ALA A 128 16.02 -11.95 -20.53
N LEU A 129 15.42 -12.53 -19.49
CA LEU A 129 15.54 -13.96 -19.19
C LEU A 129 14.94 -14.83 -20.30
N ARG A 130 13.81 -14.42 -20.89
CA ARG A 130 13.21 -15.10 -22.04
C ARG A 130 14.15 -15.08 -23.26
N GLY A 131 14.76 -13.93 -23.56
CA GLY A 131 15.73 -13.81 -24.65
C GLY A 131 16.96 -14.71 -24.46
N VAL A 132 17.49 -14.79 -23.22
CA VAL A 132 18.60 -15.70 -22.91
C VAL A 132 18.21 -17.17 -23.08
N LEU A 133 16.99 -17.55 -22.71
CA LEU A 133 16.48 -18.91 -22.90
C LEU A 133 16.26 -19.26 -24.38
N GLU A 134 15.81 -18.31 -25.19
CA GLU A 134 15.66 -18.50 -26.64
C GLU A 134 17.01 -18.66 -27.33
N LEU A 135 17.99 -17.81 -27.02
CA LEU A 135 19.36 -17.96 -27.53
C LEU A 135 20.01 -19.28 -27.10
N ALA A 136 19.76 -19.73 -25.86
CA ALA A 136 20.23 -21.03 -25.39
C ALA A 136 19.56 -22.18 -26.15
N ARG A 137 18.27 -22.07 -26.49
CA ARG A 137 17.55 -23.07 -27.31
C ARG A 137 18.07 -23.10 -28.74
N GLU A 138 18.26 -21.95 -29.37
CA GLU A 138 18.81 -21.84 -30.72
C GLU A 138 20.21 -22.48 -30.77
N GLY A 139 21.08 -22.15 -29.81
CA GLY A 139 22.41 -22.75 -29.70
C GLY A 139 22.42 -24.25 -29.40
N ILE A 140 21.38 -24.79 -28.74
CA ILE A 140 21.19 -26.24 -28.59
C ILE A 140 20.78 -26.86 -29.93
N THR A 141 19.83 -26.27 -30.65
CA THR A 141 19.37 -26.81 -31.95
C THR A 141 20.45 -26.76 -33.02
N GLU A 142 21.27 -25.72 -33.05
CA GLU A 142 22.41 -25.60 -33.97
C GLU A 142 23.48 -26.66 -33.66
N LYS A 143 23.75 -26.91 -32.38
CA LYS A 143 24.66 -27.98 -31.95
C LYS A 143 24.09 -29.37 -32.21
N GLU A 144 22.79 -29.60 -32.05
CA GLU A 144 22.14 -30.86 -32.43
C GLU A 144 22.21 -31.08 -33.94
N HIS A 145 22.09 -30.02 -34.75
CA HIS A 145 22.24 -30.12 -36.19
C HIS A 145 23.70 -30.43 -36.60
N HIS A 146 24.68 -29.88 -35.88
CA HIS A 146 26.10 -30.22 -36.05
C HIS A 146 26.46 -31.62 -35.51
N VAL A 147 25.84 -32.09 -34.44
CA VAL A 147 26.05 -33.44 -33.88
C VAL A 147 25.36 -34.52 -34.72
N GLY A 148 24.20 -34.24 -35.32
CA GLY A 148 23.58 -35.11 -36.32
C GLY A 148 24.42 -35.27 -37.60
N LEU A 149 25.39 -34.38 -37.82
CA LEU A 149 26.42 -34.48 -38.86
C LEU A 149 27.70 -35.22 -38.38
N MET A 150 27.87 -35.40 -37.07
CA MET A 150 29.04 -36.02 -36.43
C MET A 150 28.61 -37.13 -35.47
N ASP A 151 27.88 -38.12 -35.97
CA ASP A 151 27.60 -39.33 -35.21
C ASP A 151 28.84 -40.23 -35.23
N LEU A 152 29.82 -39.89 -34.37
CA LEU A 152 30.85 -40.77 -33.81
C LEU A 152 31.56 -40.02 -32.65
N LYS A 153 31.15 -40.37 -31.41
CA LYS A 153 31.70 -39.97 -30.08
C LYS A 153 31.21 -38.63 -29.50
N GLY A 154 30.07 -38.65 -28.79
CA GLY A 154 29.53 -37.43 -28.15
C GLY A 154 28.86 -37.56 -26.78
N SER A 155 29.03 -38.67 -26.04
CA SER A 155 28.34 -38.86 -24.74
C SER A 155 28.77 -37.90 -23.61
N CYS A 156 29.82 -37.09 -23.80
CA CYS A 156 30.38 -36.24 -22.73
C CYS A 156 29.86 -34.78 -22.75
N ILE A 157 29.23 -34.32 -23.84
CA ILE A 157 28.94 -32.89 -24.05
C ILE A 157 27.58 -32.49 -23.43
N SER A 158 26.60 -33.40 -23.40
CA SER A 158 25.25 -33.10 -22.88
C SER A 158 25.24 -32.81 -21.37
N ASN A 159 26.04 -33.55 -20.59
CA ASN A 159 26.16 -33.32 -19.15
C ASN A 159 26.86 -32.00 -18.81
N ALA A 160 27.87 -31.58 -19.56
CA ALA A 160 28.58 -30.33 -19.30
C ALA A 160 27.69 -29.10 -19.56
N LEU A 161 26.84 -29.14 -20.58
CA LEU A 161 25.88 -28.07 -20.90
C LEU A 161 24.74 -27.98 -19.89
N LEU A 162 24.15 -29.11 -19.48
CA LEU A 162 23.16 -29.13 -18.41
C LEU A 162 23.73 -28.57 -17.10
N VAL A 163 24.97 -28.95 -16.75
CA VAL A 163 25.66 -28.40 -15.57
C VAL A 163 25.91 -26.90 -15.73
N SER A 164 26.28 -26.42 -16.92
CA SER A 164 26.53 -24.99 -17.16
C SER A 164 25.25 -24.16 -17.04
N VAL A 165 24.14 -24.64 -17.61
CA VAL A 165 22.82 -24.01 -17.50
C VAL A 165 22.32 -24.06 -16.05
N LEU A 166 22.49 -25.19 -15.36
CA LEU A 166 22.11 -25.31 -13.95
C LEU A 166 22.96 -24.39 -13.05
N ILE A 167 24.25 -24.22 -13.33
CA ILE A 167 25.15 -23.28 -12.62
C ILE A 167 24.69 -21.84 -12.84
N VAL A 168 24.35 -21.46 -14.07
CA VAL A 168 23.87 -20.09 -14.36
C VAL A 168 22.51 -19.86 -13.70
N VAL A 169 21.59 -20.82 -13.76
CA VAL A 169 20.28 -20.74 -13.08
C VAL A 169 20.45 -20.67 -11.57
N LEU A 170 21.34 -21.48 -10.98
CA LEU A 170 21.64 -21.46 -9.54
C LEU A 170 22.37 -20.19 -9.12
N ALA A 171 23.25 -19.63 -9.95
CA ALA A 171 23.93 -18.37 -9.69
C ALA A 171 22.96 -17.17 -9.73
N VAL A 172 22.03 -17.18 -10.69
CA VAL A 172 20.95 -16.19 -10.78
C VAL A 172 20.00 -16.35 -9.59
N TYR A 173 19.59 -17.58 -9.25
CA TYR A 173 18.72 -17.83 -8.11
C TYR A 173 19.39 -17.46 -6.78
N ARG A 174 20.70 -17.72 -6.60
CA ARG A 174 21.47 -17.24 -5.43
C ARG A 174 21.67 -15.74 -5.43
N SER A 175 21.77 -15.08 -6.58
CA SER A 175 21.85 -13.62 -6.65
C SER A 175 20.52 -12.96 -6.27
N VAL A 176 19.40 -13.65 -6.48
CA VAL A 176 18.05 -13.20 -6.09
C VAL A 176 17.74 -13.58 -4.64
N ALA A 177 18.05 -14.81 -4.22
CA ALA A 177 17.75 -15.34 -2.89
C ALA A 177 18.80 -14.98 -1.83
N GLY A 178 20.04 -14.68 -2.21
CA GLY A 178 21.13 -14.23 -1.34
C GLY A 178 21.11 -12.73 -1.04
N THR A 179 19.97 -12.09 -1.26
CA THR A 179 19.66 -10.78 -0.67
C THR A 179 18.91 -10.97 0.64
N GLU A 180 19.48 -11.79 1.54
CA GLU A 180 19.07 -11.81 2.96
C GLU A 180 19.56 -10.54 3.65
#